data_AF-A0AAV4JQ35-F1
#
_entry.id   AF-A0AAV4JQ35-F1
#
_cell.length_a   1.000
_cell.length_b   1.000
_cell.length_c   1.000
_cell.angle_alpha   90.00
_cell.angle_beta   90.00
_cell.angle_gamma   90.00
#
_symmetry.space_group_name_H-M   'P 1'
#
loop_
_entity.id
_entity.type
_entity.pdbx_description
1 polymer ?
#
loop_
_entity_poly.entity_id
_entity_poly.type
_entity_poly.pdbx_seq_one_letter_code
_entity_poly.pdbx_strand_id
1 'polypeptide(L)'
;MASPFTMFRPYFQFRSKLAFDSCLRSSVRVQHSLRSKSSSALSQDVEGLSESSDLYKIDVKYPPIKPKYPPGKWGQMDHKYAWRWNEARENQLSIPDVQGRINALTEKEMQVIQLEPINDHPASLLFRQYATKTVMRPWEEVPLYNDEITEEDFSQTVSQLGKDISDFLLMEHEVLQRHSSDGETIQTHLCQYLIRLISNSLITRLGNHFPHLKTCQYDENVLVRSLWDRHGIERKRRRYTSDSDVLLFDPVQDQRIVSEGYFQAMLRSHQPLPPVRMN
;
A
#
# COMPACT_ATOMS: atom_id res chain seq x y z
N MET A 1 -23.45 -25.45 -39.37
CA MET A 1 -22.51 -24.41 -39.83
C MET A 1 -22.44 -23.34 -38.74
N ALA A 2 -21.40 -23.43 -37.90
CA ALA A 2 -21.20 -22.52 -36.77
C ALA A 2 -20.02 -21.60 -37.08
N SER A 3 -20.24 -20.30 -36.98
CA SER A 3 -19.21 -19.27 -37.11
C SER A 3 -18.64 -18.95 -35.73
N PRO A 4 -17.31 -19.06 -35.50
CA PRO A 4 -16.69 -18.54 -34.30
C PRO A 4 -16.23 -17.09 -34.57
N PHE A 5 -16.95 -16.12 -34.04
CA PHE A 5 -16.46 -14.75 -33.92
C PHE A 5 -15.42 -14.70 -32.80
N THR A 6 -14.15 -14.79 -33.19
CA THR A 6 -13.00 -14.43 -32.35
C THR A 6 -13.06 -12.93 -32.05
N MET A 7 -13.38 -12.57 -30.80
CA MET A 7 -13.20 -11.21 -30.27
C MET A 7 -11.70 -10.88 -30.22
N PHE A 8 -11.25 -10.04 -31.14
CA PHE A 8 -10.02 -9.28 -30.97
C PHE A 8 -10.30 -8.12 -30.00
N ARG A 9 -9.80 -8.21 -28.76
CA ARG A 9 -9.69 -7.04 -27.88
C ARG A 9 -8.38 -6.32 -28.21
N PRO A 10 -8.40 -5.02 -28.54
CA PRO A 10 -7.17 -4.24 -28.63
C PRO A 10 -6.63 -3.99 -27.21
N TYR A 11 -5.42 -4.47 -26.96
CA TYR A 11 -4.63 -4.07 -25.79
C TYR A 11 -4.27 -2.58 -25.92
N PHE A 12 -5.01 -1.70 -25.26
CA PHE A 12 -4.58 -0.32 -25.07
C PHE A 12 -3.45 -0.28 -24.03
N GLN A 13 -2.21 -0.40 -24.51
CA GLN A 13 -1.04 0.05 -23.75
C GLN A 13 -1.04 1.57 -23.74
N PHE A 14 -1.63 2.18 -22.70
CA PHE A 14 -1.35 3.57 -22.37
C PHE A 14 0.10 3.67 -21.90
N ARG A 15 1.04 3.90 -22.83
CA ARG A 15 2.39 4.35 -22.51
C ARG A 15 2.31 5.77 -21.97
N SER A 16 2.11 5.92 -20.66
CA SER A 16 2.42 7.17 -19.98
C SER A 16 3.95 7.34 -19.98
N LYS A 17 4.46 8.02 -21.01
CA LYS A 17 5.80 8.61 -20.99
C LYS A 17 5.76 9.81 -20.04
N LEU A 18 5.72 9.55 -18.74
CA LEU A 18 6.28 10.49 -17.77
C LEU A 18 7.68 9.99 -17.49
N ALA A 19 8.63 10.62 -18.19
CA ALA A 19 10.05 10.52 -17.92
C ALA A 19 10.25 10.84 -16.44
N PHE A 20 10.59 9.83 -15.65
CA PHE A 20 11.35 10.05 -14.44
C PHE A 20 12.71 10.56 -14.90
N ASP A 21 12.92 11.87 -14.77
CA ASP A 21 14.24 12.46 -14.96
C ASP A 21 15.20 11.77 -13.99
N SER A 22 16.10 11.00 -14.58
CA SER A 22 17.22 10.37 -13.93
C SER A 22 18.17 11.47 -13.48
N CYS A 23 17.99 11.95 -12.26
CA CYS A 23 18.95 12.82 -11.62
C CYS A 23 20.23 12.00 -11.36
N LEU A 24 21.17 12.11 -12.31
CA LEU A 24 22.57 11.75 -12.16
C LEU A 24 23.10 12.32 -10.83
N ARG A 25 23.32 11.46 -9.85
CA ARG A 25 24.17 11.77 -8.70
C ARG A 25 25.35 10.81 -8.66
N SER A 26 26.50 11.43 -8.81
CA SER A 26 27.84 10.88 -8.67
C SER A 26 27.99 10.10 -7.37
N SER A 27 28.39 8.84 -7.50
CA SER A 27 28.77 7.99 -6.37
C SER A 27 30.10 8.48 -5.80
N VAL A 28 30.05 9.25 -4.71
CA VAL A 28 31.21 9.48 -3.85
C VAL A 28 31.42 8.23 -3.01
N ARG A 29 32.43 7.46 -3.39
CA ARG A 29 32.86 6.21 -2.78
C ARG A 29 33.56 6.52 -1.45
N VAL A 30 32.83 6.56 -0.35
CA VAL A 30 33.43 6.65 0.99
C VAL A 30 33.90 5.26 1.40
N GLN A 31 35.20 4.98 1.25
CA GLN A 31 35.84 3.79 1.80
C GLN A 31 36.04 3.99 3.31
N HIS A 32 35.20 3.37 4.13
CA HIS A 32 35.51 3.18 5.54
C HIS A 32 36.46 1.99 5.70
N SER A 33 37.75 2.30 5.78
CA SER A 33 38.80 1.38 6.25
C SER A 33 38.61 1.16 7.76
N LEU A 34 38.09 -0.01 8.14
CA LEU A 34 38.16 -0.48 9.52
C LEU A 34 39.54 -1.07 9.77
N ARG A 35 40.42 -0.24 10.31
CA ARG A 35 41.76 -0.60 10.79
C ARG A 35 41.60 -1.32 12.14
N SER A 36 41.63 -2.64 12.12
CA SER A 36 41.78 -3.48 13.32
C SER A 36 43.16 -3.21 13.94
N LYS A 37 43.18 -2.46 15.05
CA LYS A 37 44.36 -2.38 15.92
C LYS A 37 44.31 -3.59 16.86
N SER A 38 45.12 -4.60 16.56
CA SER A 38 45.55 -5.62 17.51
C SER A 38 46.43 -4.96 18.56
N SER A 39 45.91 -4.85 19.78
CA SER A 39 46.66 -4.42 20.96
C SER A 39 47.52 -5.56 21.47
N SER A 40 48.83 -5.47 21.24
CA SER A 40 49.85 -6.18 22.01
C SER A 40 50.16 -5.40 23.29
N ALA A 41 49.82 -5.97 24.44
CA ALA A 41 50.28 -5.51 25.75
C ALA A 41 50.83 -6.76 26.47
N LEU A 42 52.16 -6.92 26.49
CA LEU A 42 53.02 -6.57 27.62
C LEU A 42 52.61 -7.30 28.90
N SER A 43 53.15 -8.52 29.03
CA SER A 43 53.34 -9.19 30.31
C SER A 43 54.44 -8.43 31.06
N GLN A 44 54.08 -7.77 32.16
CA GLN A 44 55.02 -7.27 33.15
C GLN A 44 54.69 -7.88 34.50
N ASP A 45 55.77 -8.22 35.19
CA ASP A 45 55.83 -9.09 36.34
C ASP A 45 55.07 -8.55 37.55
N VAL A 46 54.42 -9.47 38.24
CA VAL A 46 53.81 -9.29 39.55
C VAL A 46 54.79 -9.88 40.56
N GLU A 47 55.33 -9.05 41.44
CA GLU A 47 55.63 -9.42 42.84
C GLU A 47 56.04 -8.18 43.64
N GLY A 48 55.21 -7.81 44.62
CA GLY A 48 55.44 -6.62 45.45
C GLY A 48 54.21 -6.24 46.25
N LEU A 49 53.75 -7.14 47.12
CA LEU A 49 52.73 -6.90 48.14
C LEU A 49 53.13 -5.69 48.99
N SER A 50 52.37 -4.61 48.86
CA SER A 50 52.26 -3.58 49.91
C SER A 50 50.82 -3.10 49.99
N GLU A 51 50.30 -3.24 51.20
CA GLU A 51 48.93 -3.02 51.64
C GLU A 51 48.58 -1.53 51.59
N SER A 52 47.85 -1.10 50.56
CA SER A 52 47.04 0.13 50.59
C SER A 52 46.18 0.24 49.33
N SER A 53 45.00 -0.38 49.32
CA SER A 53 44.09 -0.33 48.15
C SER A 53 42.66 0.06 48.56
N ASP A 54 42.50 1.29 49.03
CA ASP A 54 41.23 2.04 48.95
C ASP A 54 41.06 2.72 47.56
N LEU A 55 41.66 2.15 46.52
CA LEU A 55 41.76 2.74 45.19
C LEU A 55 40.98 1.93 44.16
N TYR A 56 39.93 2.56 43.65
CA TYR A 56 39.10 2.20 42.50
C TYR A 56 38.16 1.00 42.70
N LYS A 57 36.98 1.25 43.29
CA LYS A 57 35.77 0.52 42.90
C LYS A 57 35.55 0.79 41.41
N ILE A 58 36.09 -0.07 40.56
CA ILE A 58 35.80 -0.09 39.13
C ILE A 58 34.30 -0.41 39.05
N ASP A 59 33.47 0.61 38.81
CA ASP A 59 32.06 0.42 38.51
C ASP A 59 31.97 -0.37 37.21
N VAL A 60 31.90 -1.70 37.33
CA VAL A 60 31.68 -2.61 36.23
C VAL A 60 30.24 -2.41 35.76
N LYS A 61 30.05 -1.45 34.86
CA LYS A 61 28.78 -1.27 34.16
C LYS A 61 28.62 -2.38 33.15
N TYR A 62 27.85 -3.40 33.52
CA TYR A 62 27.41 -4.40 32.57
C TYR A 62 26.61 -3.72 31.46
N PRO A 63 26.77 -4.18 30.19
CA PRO A 63 25.95 -3.67 29.11
C PRO A 63 24.47 -4.02 29.36
N PRO A 64 23.54 -3.21 28.86
CA PRO A 64 22.13 -3.50 28.98
C PRO A 64 21.82 -4.83 28.29
N ILE A 65 21.14 -5.74 29.00
CA ILE A 65 20.69 -7.02 28.46
C ILE A 65 19.59 -6.72 27.43
N LYS A 66 19.92 -6.86 26.13
CA LYS A 66 18.93 -6.71 25.06
C LYS A 66 18.06 -7.97 24.98
N PRO A 67 16.73 -7.84 24.86
CA PRO A 67 15.88 -8.99 24.64
C PRO A 67 16.19 -9.62 23.27
N LYS A 68 15.89 -10.91 23.14
CA LYS A 68 16.12 -11.64 21.87
C LYS A 68 15.34 -11.01 20.71
N TYR A 69 14.14 -10.49 20.96
CA TYR A 69 13.29 -9.84 19.98
C TYR A 69 12.91 -8.42 20.41
N PRO A 70 12.66 -7.51 19.46
CA PRO A 70 12.06 -6.22 19.75
C PRO A 70 10.62 -6.36 20.27
N PRO A 71 10.03 -5.31 20.87
CA PRO A 71 8.64 -5.35 21.33
C PRO A 71 7.68 -5.67 20.17
N GLY A 72 6.83 -6.68 20.33
CA GLY A 72 5.83 -7.08 19.33
C GLY A 72 5.70 -8.60 19.12
N LYS A 73 4.85 -8.99 18.18
CA LYS A 73 4.68 -10.39 17.74
C LYS A 73 5.42 -10.61 16.42
N TRP A 74 6.53 -11.34 16.46
CA TRP A 74 7.43 -11.54 15.31
C TRP A 74 7.33 -12.91 14.64
N GLY A 75 6.51 -13.83 15.18
CA GLY A 75 6.27 -15.15 14.58
C GLY A 75 7.55 -15.98 14.43
N GLN A 76 7.76 -16.53 13.23
CA GLN A 76 8.94 -17.33 12.87
C GLN A 76 10.09 -16.50 12.26
N MET A 77 10.04 -15.18 12.38
CA MET A 77 11.08 -14.30 11.83
C MET A 77 12.40 -14.46 12.59
N ASP A 78 13.53 -14.38 11.87
CA ASP A 78 14.84 -14.37 12.51
C ASP A 78 15.03 -13.14 13.41
N HIS A 79 15.63 -13.34 14.57
CA HIS A 79 15.83 -12.31 15.59
C HIS A 79 16.62 -11.10 15.08
N LYS A 80 17.69 -11.30 14.30
CA LYS A 80 18.47 -10.20 13.71
C LYS A 80 17.62 -9.40 12.72
N TYR A 81 16.78 -10.10 11.98
CA TYR A 81 15.90 -9.49 11.00
C TYR A 81 14.80 -8.65 11.66
N ALA A 82 14.19 -9.16 12.72
CA ALA A 82 13.21 -8.43 13.52
C ALA A 82 13.78 -7.11 14.07
N TRP A 83 15.01 -7.14 14.58
CA TRP A 83 15.71 -5.93 15.04
C TRP A 83 15.97 -4.93 13.92
N ARG A 84 16.41 -5.37 12.74
CA ARG A 84 16.57 -4.48 11.57
C ARG A 84 15.27 -3.78 11.17
N TRP A 85 14.14 -4.51 11.21
CA TRP A 85 12.82 -3.94 10.94
C TRP A 85 12.38 -2.94 12.01
N ASN A 86 12.67 -3.22 13.29
CA ASN A 86 12.39 -2.29 14.37
C ASN A 86 13.22 -1.01 14.25
N GLU A 87 14.51 -1.11 13.98
CA GLU A 87 15.39 0.05 13.75
C GLU A 87 14.93 0.86 12.53
N ALA A 88 14.55 0.19 11.43
CA ALA A 88 13.99 0.87 10.26
C ALA A 88 12.71 1.65 10.61
N ARG A 89 11.82 1.05 11.40
CA ARG A 89 10.61 1.72 11.90
C ARG A 89 10.96 2.93 12.77
N GLU A 90 11.88 2.79 13.71
CA GLU A 90 12.31 3.89 14.60
C GLU A 90 12.93 5.03 13.80
N ASN A 91 13.79 4.73 12.83
CA ASN A 91 14.36 5.72 11.91
C ASN A 91 13.26 6.48 11.14
N GLN A 92 12.23 5.80 10.66
CA GLN A 92 11.11 6.47 9.97
C GLN A 92 10.26 7.31 10.93
N LEU A 93 10.00 6.83 12.15
CA LEU A 93 9.26 7.58 13.15
C LEU A 93 10.04 8.81 13.65
N SER A 94 11.37 8.77 13.59
CA SER A 94 12.23 9.90 13.96
C SER A 94 12.10 11.11 13.03
N ILE A 95 11.65 10.91 11.78
CA ILE A 95 11.34 12.00 10.86
C ILE A 95 10.02 12.63 11.33
N PRO A 96 9.96 13.91 11.69
CA PRO A 96 8.73 14.51 12.25
C PRO A 96 7.64 14.72 11.18
N ASP A 97 8.04 15.02 9.95
CA ASP A 97 7.15 15.36 8.85
C ASP A 97 6.65 14.13 8.08
N VAL A 98 5.36 14.15 7.71
CA VAL A 98 4.72 13.07 6.95
C VAL A 98 5.28 12.98 5.54
N GLN A 99 5.52 14.12 4.88
CA GLN A 99 6.07 14.11 3.52
C GLN A 99 7.52 13.58 3.51
N GLY A 100 8.33 14.00 4.49
CA GLY A 100 9.67 13.46 4.71
C GLY A 100 9.67 11.94 4.89
N ARG A 101 8.73 11.38 5.66
CA ARG A 101 8.58 9.92 5.81
C ARG A 101 8.20 9.23 4.50
N ILE A 102 7.27 9.80 3.74
CA ILE A 102 6.85 9.26 2.44
C ILE A 102 8.06 9.19 1.50
N ASN A 103 8.81 10.29 1.38
CA ASN A 103 9.99 10.37 0.52
C ASN A 103 11.03 9.31 0.92
N ALA A 104 11.35 9.20 2.21
CA ALA A 104 12.31 8.22 2.72
C ALA A 104 11.88 6.76 2.47
N LEU A 105 10.57 6.46 2.49
CA LEU A 105 10.05 5.14 2.14
C LEU A 105 10.14 4.85 0.64
N THR A 106 9.93 5.87 -0.21
CA THR A 106 9.96 5.74 -1.67
C THR A 106 11.37 5.65 -2.26
N GLU A 107 12.37 6.30 -1.68
CA GLU A 107 13.75 6.33 -2.19
C GLU A 107 14.46 4.97 -2.19
N LYS A 108 14.02 4.03 -1.35
CA LYS A 108 14.64 2.72 -1.23
C LYS A 108 14.46 1.91 -2.51
N GLU A 109 15.54 1.74 -3.27
CA GLU A 109 15.57 0.89 -4.47
C GLU A 109 15.30 -0.57 -4.09
N MET A 110 14.12 -1.08 -4.46
CA MET A 110 13.74 -2.48 -4.29
C MET A 110 13.03 -2.94 -5.55
N GLN A 111 13.13 -4.23 -5.87
CA GLN A 111 12.28 -4.81 -6.91
C GLN A 111 10.82 -4.66 -6.48
N VAL A 112 9.98 -4.18 -7.38
CA VAL A 112 8.56 -3.92 -7.13
C VAL A 112 7.72 -4.98 -7.83
N ILE A 113 6.71 -5.51 -7.14
CA ILE A 113 5.58 -6.19 -7.75
C ILE A 113 4.48 -5.16 -7.95
N GLN A 114 4.04 -4.99 -9.19
CA GLN A 114 2.88 -4.19 -9.51
C GLN A 114 1.61 -5.04 -9.35
N LEU A 115 0.73 -4.63 -8.44
CA LEU A 115 -0.61 -5.16 -8.30
C LEU A 115 -1.58 -4.28 -9.11
N GLU A 116 -1.93 -4.76 -10.29
CA GLU A 116 -2.97 -4.16 -11.12
C GLU A 116 -4.33 -4.28 -10.40
N PRO A 117 -5.15 -3.21 -10.31
CA PRO A 117 -6.47 -3.25 -9.67
C PRO A 117 -7.48 -4.13 -10.41
N ILE A 118 -7.43 -4.11 -11.74
CA ILE A 118 -8.29 -4.94 -12.61
C ILE A 118 -7.39 -6.03 -13.19
N ASN A 119 -7.65 -7.28 -12.83
CA ASN A 119 -6.88 -8.42 -13.33
C ASN A 119 -7.81 -9.64 -13.43
N ASP A 120 -8.04 -10.08 -14.66
CA ASP A 120 -8.99 -11.15 -14.98
C ASP A 120 -8.45 -12.56 -14.71
N HIS A 121 -7.22 -12.70 -14.22
CA HIS A 121 -6.64 -14.00 -13.94
C HIS A 121 -7.33 -14.68 -12.75
N PRO A 122 -7.77 -15.96 -12.84
CA PRO A 122 -8.55 -16.61 -11.78
C PRO A 122 -7.80 -16.75 -10.44
N ALA A 123 -6.47 -16.91 -10.48
CA ALA A 123 -5.65 -16.96 -9.27
C ALA A 123 -5.33 -15.58 -8.66
N SER A 124 -5.75 -14.47 -9.29
CA SER A 124 -5.42 -13.11 -8.85
C SER A 124 -6.01 -12.82 -7.47
N LEU A 125 -7.22 -13.30 -7.19
CA LEU A 125 -7.90 -13.06 -5.92
C LEU A 125 -7.16 -13.68 -4.73
N LEU A 126 -6.74 -14.95 -4.86
CA LEU A 126 -5.97 -15.64 -3.81
C LEU A 126 -4.63 -14.95 -3.54
N PHE A 127 -3.94 -14.56 -4.62
CA PHE A 127 -2.69 -13.82 -4.49
C PHE A 127 -2.90 -12.45 -3.84
N ARG A 128 -3.97 -11.73 -4.20
CA ARG A 128 -4.33 -10.44 -3.60
C ARG A 128 -4.60 -10.59 -2.11
N GLN A 129 -5.49 -11.50 -1.69
CA GLN A 129 -5.77 -11.80 -0.29
C GLN A 129 -4.49 -12.08 0.50
N TYR A 130 -3.61 -12.91 -0.06
CA TYR A 130 -2.30 -13.18 0.53
C TYR A 130 -1.47 -11.89 0.64
N ALA A 131 -1.29 -11.15 -0.45
CA ALA A 131 -0.44 -9.97 -0.53
C ALA A 131 -0.90 -8.83 0.40
N THR A 132 -2.20 -8.54 0.42
CA THR A 132 -2.84 -7.50 1.25
C THR A 132 -3.13 -7.98 2.67
N LYS A 133 -2.97 -9.28 2.97
CA LYS A 133 -3.30 -9.86 4.29
C LYS A 133 -4.80 -9.72 4.61
N THR A 134 -5.64 -9.71 3.59
CA THR A 134 -7.10 -9.55 3.73
C THR A 134 -7.82 -10.88 3.56
N VAL A 135 -9.02 -10.96 4.12
CA VAL A 135 -9.92 -12.11 4.02
C VAL A 135 -11.19 -11.63 3.32
N MET A 136 -11.64 -12.37 2.31
CA MET A 136 -12.95 -12.12 1.71
C MET A 136 -14.03 -12.73 2.60
N ARG A 137 -15.07 -11.97 2.86
CA ARG A 137 -16.20 -12.37 3.68
C ARG A 137 -17.44 -12.52 2.80
N PRO A 138 -18.33 -13.49 3.10
CA PRO A 138 -19.66 -13.54 2.51
C PRO A 138 -20.41 -12.23 2.78
N TRP A 139 -21.32 -11.88 1.88
CA TRP A 139 -22.10 -10.65 1.99
C TRP A 139 -23.01 -10.65 3.23
N GLU A 140 -23.49 -11.82 3.61
CA GLU A 140 -24.37 -12.03 4.76
C GLU A 140 -23.69 -11.70 6.10
N GLU A 141 -22.35 -11.71 6.15
CA GLU A 141 -21.55 -11.36 7.32
C GLU A 141 -21.24 -9.84 7.40
N VAL A 142 -21.64 -9.04 6.40
CA VAL A 142 -21.39 -7.60 6.41
C VAL A 142 -22.31 -6.94 7.44
N PRO A 143 -21.77 -6.31 8.50
CA PRO A 143 -22.60 -5.68 9.50
C PRO A 143 -23.38 -4.54 8.85
N LEU A 144 -24.70 -4.59 9.00
CA LEU A 144 -25.56 -3.49 8.64
C LEU A 144 -25.30 -2.37 9.65
N TYR A 145 -24.83 -1.24 9.14
CA TYR A 145 -24.87 0.00 9.89
C TYR A 145 -26.35 0.34 10.04
N ASN A 146 -26.88 0.09 11.24
CA ASN A 146 -28.20 0.54 11.63
C ASN A 146 -28.13 2.05 11.84
N ASP A 147 -28.04 2.77 10.74
CA ASP A 147 -28.07 4.21 10.74
C ASP A 147 -29.53 4.67 10.90
N GLU A 148 -29.65 5.84 11.52
CA GLU A 148 -30.83 6.51 12.07
C GLU A 148 -31.96 6.83 11.06
N ILE A 149 -31.92 6.24 9.86
CA ILE A 149 -32.90 6.44 8.79
C ILE A 149 -34.11 5.55 9.03
N THR A 150 -35.29 6.17 9.08
CA THR A 150 -36.55 5.44 9.15
C THR A 150 -36.83 4.72 7.83
N GLU A 151 -37.56 3.60 7.87
CA GLU A 151 -37.94 2.87 6.65
C GLU A 151 -38.73 3.75 5.66
N GLU A 152 -39.53 4.68 6.18
CA GLU A 152 -40.29 5.66 5.40
C GLU A 152 -39.35 6.62 4.64
N ASP A 153 -38.38 7.22 5.35
CA ASP A 153 -37.38 8.11 4.74
C ASP A 153 -36.53 7.38 3.69
N PHE A 154 -36.17 6.13 3.97
CA PHE A 154 -35.43 5.29 3.03
C PHE A 154 -36.25 5.04 1.76
N SER A 155 -37.50 4.58 1.91
CA SER A 155 -38.40 4.31 0.79
C SER A 155 -38.66 5.57 -0.05
N GLN A 156 -38.89 6.71 0.60
CA GLN A 156 -39.05 8.00 -0.08
C GLN A 156 -37.79 8.40 -0.86
N THR A 157 -36.61 8.24 -0.25
CA THR A 157 -35.33 8.54 -0.88
C THR A 157 -35.09 7.66 -2.11
N VAL A 158 -35.35 6.35 -2.00
CA VAL A 158 -35.23 5.41 -3.12
C VAL A 158 -36.20 5.78 -4.25
N SER A 159 -37.44 6.14 -3.93
CA SER A 159 -38.43 6.55 -4.93
C SER A 159 -38.00 7.82 -5.67
N GLN A 160 -37.49 8.82 -4.96
CA GLN A 160 -37.00 10.07 -5.55
C GLN A 160 -35.75 9.85 -6.39
N LEU A 161 -34.78 9.11 -5.86
CA LEU A 161 -33.56 8.77 -6.57
C LEU A 161 -33.87 7.98 -7.84
N GLY A 162 -34.81 7.05 -7.79
CA GLY A 162 -35.27 6.29 -8.96
C GLY A 162 -35.77 7.22 -10.07
N LYS A 163 -36.56 8.24 -9.73
CA LYS A 163 -37.03 9.25 -10.70
C LYS A 163 -35.87 10.06 -11.27
N ASP A 164 -35.00 10.59 -10.41
CA ASP A 164 -33.83 11.38 -10.83
C ASP A 164 -32.93 10.56 -11.80
N ILE A 165 -32.65 9.29 -11.49
CA ILE A 165 -31.86 8.38 -12.35
C ILE A 165 -32.56 8.14 -13.69
N SER A 166 -33.87 7.86 -13.68
CA SER A 166 -34.64 7.67 -14.92
C SER A 166 -34.59 8.92 -15.80
N ASP A 167 -34.76 10.11 -15.22
CA ASP A 167 -34.70 11.38 -15.95
C ASP A 167 -33.31 11.62 -16.54
N PHE A 168 -32.23 11.30 -15.80
CA PHE A 168 -30.86 11.40 -16.33
C PHE A 168 -30.62 10.47 -17.51
N LEU A 169 -31.12 9.24 -17.45
CA LEU A 169 -31.01 8.28 -18.55
C LEU A 169 -31.80 8.73 -19.78
N LEU A 170 -33.04 9.20 -19.61
CA LEU A 170 -33.87 9.70 -20.71
C LEU A 170 -33.26 10.95 -21.35
N MET A 171 -32.80 11.90 -20.54
CA MET A 171 -32.14 13.12 -21.03
C MET A 171 -30.90 12.80 -21.88
N GLU A 172 -30.05 11.87 -21.41
CA GLU A 172 -28.84 11.48 -22.12
C GLU A 172 -29.11 10.68 -23.40
N HIS A 173 -30.11 9.79 -23.39
CA HIS A 173 -30.39 8.92 -24.54
C HIS A 173 -31.31 9.53 -25.59
N GLU A 174 -32.30 10.34 -25.19
CA GLU A 174 -33.34 10.83 -26.10
C GLU A 174 -33.20 12.31 -26.45
N VAL A 175 -32.73 13.14 -25.50
CA VAL A 175 -32.71 14.60 -25.67
C VAL A 175 -31.37 15.09 -26.22
N LEU A 176 -30.26 14.54 -25.72
CA LEU A 176 -28.92 14.97 -26.11
C LEU A 176 -28.44 14.22 -27.36
N GLN A 177 -28.71 14.80 -28.53
CA GLN A 177 -28.16 14.29 -29.79
C GLN A 177 -26.65 14.56 -29.89
N ARG A 178 -25.82 13.60 -29.47
CA ARG A 178 -24.35 13.70 -29.60
C ARG A 178 -23.94 13.34 -31.03
N HIS A 179 -23.49 14.33 -31.80
CA HIS A 179 -22.90 14.13 -33.11
C HIS A 179 -21.39 13.86 -32.96
N SER A 180 -20.98 12.61 -32.82
CA SER A 180 -19.57 12.24 -32.85
C SER A 180 -19.36 10.91 -33.59
N SER A 181 -18.23 10.83 -34.29
CA SER A 181 -17.85 9.73 -35.18
C SER A 181 -17.17 8.55 -34.49
N ASP A 182 -16.87 8.65 -33.18
CA ASP A 182 -16.14 7.61 -32.42
C ASP A 182 -16.98 7.05 -31.28
N GLY A 183 -17.60 5.87 -31.50
CA GLY A 183 -18.61 5.30 -30.61
C GLY A 183 -18.09 4.89 -29.22
N GLU A 184 -16.85 4.42 -29.11
CA GLU A 184 -16.32 3.89 -27.84
C GLU A 184 -15.98 4.99 -26.83
N THR A 185 -15.40 6.10 -27.30
CA THR A 185 -15.06 7.24 -26.45
C THR A 185 -16.33 7.95 -25.95
N ILE A 186 -17.35 8.07 -26.80
CA ILE A 186 -18.66 8.63 -26.41
C ILE A 186 -19.29 7.82 -25.28
N GLN A 187 -19.31 6.49 -25.41
CA GLN A 187 -19.94 5.63 -24.40
C GLN A 187 -19.23 5.74 -23.05
N THR A 188 -17.90 5.80 -23.05
CA THR A 188 -17.12 5.98 -21.82
C THR A 188 -17.42 7.32 -21.14
N HIS A 189 -17.45 8.41 -21.91
CA HIS A 189 -17.81 9.73 -21.39
C HIS A 189 -19.26 9.81 -20.89
N LEU A 190 -20.19 9.16 -21.59
CA LEU A 190 -21.59 9.06 -21.18
C LEU A 190 -21.72 8.32 -19.85
N CYS A 191 -21.07 7.16 -19.71
CA CYS A 191 -21.04 6.42 -18.44
C CYS A 191 -20.47 7.25 -17.30
N GLN A 192 -19.35 7.96 -17.52
CA GLN A 192 -18.73 8.82 -16.50
C GLN A 192 -19.66 9.97 -16.09
N TYR A 193 -20.29 10.62 -17.06
CA TYR A 193 -21.23 11.71 -16.79
C TYR A 193 -22.47 11.23 -16.03
N LEU A 194 -23.04 10.09 -16.41
CA LEU A 194 -24.16 9.47 -15.69
C LEU A 194 -23.78 9.12 -14.26
N ILE A 195 -22.63 8.47 -14.05
CA ILE A 195 -22.12 8.14 -12.70
C ILE A 195 -22.03 9.40 -11.83
N ARG A 196 -21.57 10.51 -12.41
CA ARG A 196 -21.52 11.79 -11.71
C ARG A 196 -22.89 12.33 -11.33
N LEU A 197 -23.84 12.36 -12.27
CA LEU A 197 -25.19 12.85 -11.98
C LEU A 197 -25.87 12.02 -10.88
N ILE A 198 -25.74 10.69 -10.97
CA ILE A 198 -26.27 9.76 -9.98
C ILE A 198 -25.61 9.99 -8.62
N SER A 199 -24.28 10.13 -8.58
CA SER A 199 -23.54 10.38 -7.33
C SER A 199 -23.93 11.72 -6.71
N ASN A 200 -24.10 12.78 -7.51
CA ASN A 200 -24.52 14.10 -7.03
C ASN A 200 -25.95 14.08 -6.48
N SER A 201 -26.89 13.38 -7.14
CA SER A 201 -28.24 13.22 -6.62
C SER A 201 -28.22 12.45 -5.29
N LEU A 202 -27.48 11.33 -5.22
CA LEU A 202 -27.29 10.57 -3.98
C LEU A 202 -26.80 11.45 -2.83
N ILE A 203 -25.71 12.19 -3.04
CA ILE A 203 -25.12 13.08 -2.02
C ILE A 203 -26.11 14.17 -1.59
N THR A 204 -26.82 14.78 -2.55
CA THR A 204 -27.75 15.89 -2.27
C THR A 204 -28.94 15.41 -1.45
N ARG A 205 -29.52 14.25 -1.80
CA ARG A 205 -30.68 13.67 -1.11
C ARG A 205 -30.29 13.17 0.28
N LEU A 206 -29.22 12.38 0.35
CA LEU A 206 -28.75 11.76 1.59
C LEU A 206 -28.08 12.76 2.54
N GLY A 207 -27.60 13.90 2.06
CA GLY A 207 -26.94 14.91 2.90
C GLY A 207 -27.82 15.49 4.00
N ASN A 208 -29.15 15.40 3.88
CA ASN A 208 -30.06 15.81 4.95
C ASN A 208 -30.04 14.85 6.14
N HIS A 209 -29.87 13.56 5.88
CA HIS A 209 -29.78 12.51 6.90
C HIS A 209 -28.35 12.34 7.40
N PHE A 210 -27.37 12.58 6.52
CA PHE A 210 -25.95 12.40 6.80
C PHE A 210 -25.18 13.71 6.61
N PRO A 211 -25.02 14.53 7.65
CA PRO A 211 -24.35 15.83 7.56
C PRO A 211 -22.92 15.75 7.00
N HIS A 212 -22.21 14.64 7.21
CA HIS A 212 -20.87 14.44 6.67
C HIS A 212 -20.83 14.45 5.13
N LEU A 213 -21.92 14.03 4.47
CA LEU A 213 -22.06 14.12 3.01
C LEU A 213 -22.25 15.56 2.50
N LYS A 214 -22.64 16.52 3.35
CA LYS A 214 -22.68 17.94 2.94
C LYS A 214 -21.28 18.56 2.85
N THR A 215 -20.33 17.96 3.56
CA THR A 215 -18.93 18.43 3.64
C THR A 215 -17.96 17.59 2.82
N CYS A 216 -18.46 16.57 2.11
CA CYS A 216 -17.61 15.71 1.31
C CYS A 216 -17.18 16.41 0.02
N GLN A 217 -16.04 15.98 -0.50
CA GLN A 217 -15.49 16.44 -1.78
C GLN A 217 -15.63 15.32 -2.78
N TYR A 218 -16.21 15.63 -3.93
CA TYR A 218 -16.30 14.72 -5.07
C TYR A 218 -15.19 15.07 -6.05
N ASP A 219 -14.29 14.12 -6.30
CA ASP A 219 -13.19 14.28 -7.25
C ASP A 219 -13.37 13.31 -8.41
N GLU A 220 -13.10 13.81 -9.62
CA GLU A 220 -13.09 13.02 -10.85
C GLU A 220 -11.66 12.64 -11.22
N ASN A 221 -11.49 11.51 -11.92
CA ASN A 221 -10.21 11.13 -12.54
C ASN A 221 -9.05 11.03 -11.53
N VAL A 222 -9.31 10.36 -10.41
CA VAL A 222 -8.39 10.28 -9.27
C VAL A 222 -7.40 9.14 -9.44
N LEU A 223 -6.12 9.47 -9.35
CA LEU A 223 -5.05 8.49 -9.27
C LEU A 223 -4.71 8.17 -7.82
N VAL A 224 -4.95 6.93 -7.41
CA VAL A 224 -4.60 6.43 -6.08
C VAL A 224 -3.41 5.50 -6.21
N ARG A 225 -2.34 5.80 -5.46
CA ARG A 225 -1.13 4.99 -5.39
C ARG A 225 -0.91 4.52 -3.98
N SER A 226 -0.54 3.25 -3.85
CA SER A 226 -0.23 2.64 -2.57
C SER A 226 1.05 1.80 -2.70
N LEU A 227 1.87 1.84 -1.66
CA LEU A 227 3.13 1.14 -1.58
C LEU A 227 3.24 0.51 -0.20
N TRP A 228 3.52 -0.79 -0.16
CA TRP A 228 3.78 -1.51 1.07
C TRP A 228 4.76 -2.64 0.83
N ASP A 229 5.46 -3.04 1.90
CA ASP A 229 6.36 -4.17 1.84
C ASP A 229 5.66 -5.42 2.39
N ARG A 230 5.84 -6.54 1.68
CA ARG A 230 5.30 -7.84 2.09
C ARG A 230 6.42 -8.86 2.27
N HIS A 231 6.49 -9.41 3.49
CA HIS A 231 7.36 -10.53 3.81
C HIS A 231 6.76 -11.88 3.39
N GLY A 232 7.62 -12.83 3.04
CA GLY A 232 7.26 -14.23 2.77
C GLY A 232 6.94 -14.57 1.32
N ILE A 233 7.14 -13.63 0.39
CA ILE A 233 7.07 -13.91 -1.05
C ILE A 233 8.40 -14.54 -1.45
N GLU A 234 8.47 -15.86 -1.38
CA GLU A 234 9.67 -16.60 -1.75
C GLU A 234 9.92 -16.48 -3.26
N ARG A 235 10.97 -15.75 -3.62
CA ARG A 235 11.53 -15.83 -4.98
C ARG A 235 12.78 -16.66 -4.95
N LYS A 236 12.80 -17.63 -5.86
CA LYS A 236 13.97 -18.40 -6.22
C LYS A 236 14.93 -17.53 -7.05
N ARG A 237 15.74 -16.66 -6.41
CA ARG A 237 16.81 -15.93 -7.10
C ARG A 237 17.98 -16.89 -7.33
N ARG A 238 18.22 -17.29 -8.58
CA ARG A 238 19.40 -18.11 -8.93
C ARG A 238 20.67 -17.36 -8.52
N ARG A 239 21.43 -17.94 -7.60
CA ARG A 239 22.83 -17.60 -7.40
C ARG A 239 23.63 -18.40 -8.40
N TYR A 240 24.36 -17.71 -9.26
CA TYR A 240 25.40 -18.33 -10.06
C TYR A 240 26.55 -18.67 -9.10
N THR A 241 26.73 -19.96 -8.82
CA THR A 241 27.97 -20.44 -8.22
C THR A 241 28.95 -20.81 -9.33
N SER A 242 30.23 -20.95 -9.01
CA SER A 242 31.23 -21.42 -9.97
C SER A 242 30.96 -22.83 -10.48
N ASP A 243 30.12 -23.60 -9.75
CA ASP A 243 29.61 -24.90 -10.15
C ASP A 243 28.29 -24.71 -10.92
N SER A 244 28.25 -25.14 -12.19
CA SER A 244 27.07 -25.01 -13.05
C SER A 244 25.87 -25.84 -12.56
N ASP A 245 26.13 -26.83 -11.70
CA ASP A 245 25.17 -27.88 -11.36
C ASP A 245 24.44 -27.61 -10.03
N VAL A 246 24.88 -26.61 -9.25
CA VAL A 246 24.26 -26.24 -7.98
C VAL A 246 23.41 -24.99 -8.13
N LEU A 247 22.11 -25.17 -8.31
CA LEU A 247 21.13 -24.08 -8.26
C LEU A 247 20.87 -23.66 -6.81
N LEU A 248 21.64 -22.68 -6.33
CA LEU A 248 21.33 -22.01 -5.07
C LEU A 248 20.27 -20.93 -5.29
N PHE A 249 19.29 -20.89 -4.39
CA PHE A 249 18.26 -19.86 -4.36
C PHE A 249 18.41 -19.04 -3.09
N ASP A 250 18.62 -17.73 -3.24
CA ASP A 250 18.50 -16.82 -2.11
C ASP A 250 17.02 -16.54 -1.87
N PRO A 251 16.47 -16.88 -0.69
CA PRO A 251 15.14 -16.41 -0.33
C PRO A 251 15.21 -14.88 -0.19
N VAL A 252 14.67 -14.17 -1.18
CA VAL A 252 14.40 -12.74 -1.02
C VAL A 252 13.27 -12.62 0.00
N GLN A 253 13.58 -12.06 1.17
CA GLN A 253 12.68 -12.08 2.31
C GLN A 253 11.53 -11.08 2.16
N ASP A 254 11.78 -9.92 1.54
CA ASP A 254 10.79 -8.86 1.40
C ASP A 254 10.62 -8.44 -0.06
N GLN A 255 9.36 -8.25 -0.43
CA GLN A 255 8.99 -7.75 -1.73
C GLN A 255 8.17 -6.49 -1.56
N ARG A 256 8.60 -5.42 -2.25
CA ARG A 256 7.82 -4.20 -2.33
C ARG A 256 6.66 -4.43 -3.28
N ILE A 257 5.47 -4.06 -2.84
CA ILE A 257 4.25 -4.13 -3.61
C ILE A 257 3.79 -2.70 -3.86
N VAL A 258 3.46 -2.41 -5.12
CA VAL A 258 2.86 -1.15 -5.53
C VAL A 258 1.53 -1.45 -6.20
N SER A 259 0.49 -0.75 -5.79
CA SER A 259 -0.79 -0.74 -6.49
C SER A 259 -1.13 0.67 -6.90
N GLU A 260 -1.42 0.83 -8.19
CA GLU A 260 -1.81 2.09 -8.81
C GLU A 260 -3.18 1.88 -9.45
N GLY A 261 -4.16 2.64 -8.98
CA GLY A 261 -5.53 2.58 -9.45
C GLY A 261 -6.01 3.93 -9.93
N TYR A 262 -6.62 3.93 -11.11
CA TYR A 262 -7.30 5.09 -11.65
C TYR A 262 -8.80 4.94 -11.39
N PHE A 263 -9.33 5.85 -10.58
CA PHE A 263 -10.73 5.88 -10.20
C PHE A 263 -11.41 7.00 -10.98
N GLN A 264 -12.54 6.68 -11.63
CA GLN A 264 -13.31 7.67 -12.37
C GLN A 264 -13.88 8.74 -11.44
N ALA A 265 -14.26 8.33 -10.23
CA ALA A 265 -14.82 9.19 -9.20
C ALA A 265 -14.36 8.71 -7.82
N MET A 266 -14.14 9.64 -6.91
CA MET A 266 -13.85 9.34 -5.50
C MET A 266 -14.52 10.37 -4.61
N LEU A 267 -15.20 9.88 -3.57
CA LEU A 267 -15.79 10.73 -2.54
C LEU A 267 -14.87 10.78 -1.33
N ARG A 268 -14.45 11.98 -0.92
CA ARG A 268 -13.58 12.20 0.25
C ARG A 268 -14.34 12.91 1.36
N SER A 269 -14.18 12.44 2.59
CA SER A 269 -14.65 13.12 3.80
C SER A 269 -13.46 13.63 4.60
N HIS A 270 -13.65 14.75 5.30
CA HIS A 270 -12.66 15.27 6.25
C HIS A 270 -12.59 14.43 7.54
N GLN A 271 -13.65 13.66 7.83
CA GLN A 271 -13.72 12.74 8.96
C GLN A 271 -13.59 11.28 8.49
N PRO A 272 -12.83 10.45 9.23
CA PRO A 272 -12.79 9.02 8.95
C PRO A 272 -14.15 8.38 9.21
N LEU A 273 -14.50 7.35 8.44
CA LEU A 273 -15.69 6.54 8.70
C LEU A 273 -15.54 5.79 10.04
N PRO A 274 -16.64 5.54 10.76
CA PRO A 274 -16.60 4.78 12.00
C PRO A 274 -16.08 3.35 11.75
N PRO A 275 -15.28 2.78 12.68
CA PRO A 275 -14.73 1.45 12.49
C PRO A 275 -15.86 0.41 12.44
N VAL A 276 -15.80 -0.46 11.42
CA VAL A 276 -16.72 -1.59 11.26
C VAL A 276 -16.45 -2.57 12.41
N ARG A 277 -17.38 -2.68 13.36
CA ARG A 277 -17.30 -3.70 14.42
C ARG A 277 -17.90 -4.99 13.88
N MET A 278 -17.04 -6.00 13.69
CA MET A 278 -17.51 -7.36 13.43
C MET A 278 -17.79 -8.03 14.77
N ASN A 279 -19.01 -8.56 14.94
CA ASN A 279 -19.40 -9.37 16.08
C ASN A 279 -18.90 -10.82 15.91
#